data_AF-A0A3G2SDD6-F1
#
_entry.id   AF-A0A3G2SDD6-F1
#
_cell.length_a   1.000
_cell.length_b   1.000
_cell.length_c   1.000
_cell.angle_alpha   90.00
_cell.angle_beta   90.00
_cell.angle_gamma   90.00
#
_symmetry.space_group_name_H-M   'P 1'
#
loop_
_entity.id
_entity.type
_entity.pdbx_description
1 polymer ?
#
loop_
_entity_poly.entity_id
_entity_poly.type
_entity_poly.pdbx_seq_one_letter_code
_entity_poly.pdbx_strand_id
1 'polypeptide(L)'
;MKHLKEDYYVCSTCHANLQMTSRERFHSLIDPGTWQPFDETVSSIDVLNFQDQKSYLSRLQDAQHHTNLQDAVITGTGLLEDIPVALGIMDFNFMGGSMGSVVGEKITRLIEYAAHEGLILMLICASGGARMHEGIFSLMQMAKISAALNIYQNHSNLMYISILTSPTTGGVTASFAMLGDIIIAEPNALIGFAGRRVIEQTLQEKLPENFQTAEYLLEHGLLDLIIPREFLKGAIYEILDIYKQTPFAHSSKIPNYFSPSLNLLTEEKIRRKPETQKFFKDLPYLSKKLGLKKLLSHFPEKEKRKLSESFIYNQNQKLFQFLNRSMVLRKKPENHRSLESRWYD
;
A
#
# COMPACT_ATOMS: atom_id res chain seq x y z
N MET A 1 -8.90 26.15 -10.07
CA MET A 1 -9.02 25.18 -8.96
C MET A 1 -10.31 24.37 -9.01
N LYS A 2 -11.51 24.97 -9.11
CA LYS A 2 -12.77 24.19 -9.22
C LYS A 2 -12.83 23.29 -10.47
N HIS A 3 -12.57 23.85 -11.65
CA HIS A 3 -12.55 23.08 -12.91
C HIS A 3 -11.55 21.91 -12.90
N LEU A 4 -10.35 22.11 -12.34
CA LEU A 4 -9.36 21.02 -12.23
C LEU A 4 -9.82 19.84 -11.36
N LYS A 5 -10.69 20.08 -10.36
CA LYS A 5 -11.25 18.99 -9.54
C LYS A 5 -12.33 18.22 -10.29
N GLU A 6 -13.15 18.93 -11.07
CA GLU A 6 -14.17 18.33 -11.93
C GLU A 6 -13.53 17.48 -13.04
N ASP A 7 -12.40 17.93 -13.57
CA ASP A 7 -11.64 17.25 -14.63
C ASP A 7 -10.59 16.25 -14.09
N TYR A 8 -10.68 15.79 -12.83
CA TYR A 8 -9.73 14.84 -12.23
C TYR A 8 -8.24 15.20 -12.37
N TYR A 9 -7.93 16.50 -12.31
CA TYR A 9 -6.59 17.07 -12.50
C TYR A 9 -5.99 16.73 -13.87
N VAL A 10 -6.84 16.58 -14.88
CA VAL A 10 -6.45 16.50 -16.29
C VAL A 10 -6.51 17.90 -16.88
N CYS A 11 -5.46 18.31 -17.59
CA CYS A 11 -5.46 19.61 -18.27
C CYS A 11 -6.44 19.58 -19.45
N SER A 12 -7.45 20.45 -19.44
CA SER A 12 -8.45 20.54 -20.53
C SER A 12 -7.88 20.97 -21.88
N THR A 13 -6.66 21.55 -21.92
CA THR A 13 -6.03 22.03 -23.16
C THR A 13 -5.06 21.02 -23.76
N CYS A 14 -4.24 20.35 -22.94
CA CYS A 14 -3.21 19.42 -23.43
C CYS A 14 -3.41 17.97 -22.99
N HIS A 15 -4.50 17.67 -22.26
CA HIS A 15 -4.83 16.35 -21.71
C HIS A 15 -3.74 15.71 -20.85
N ALA A 16 -2.77 16.52 -20.38
CA ALA A 16 -1.73 16.06 -19.47
C ALA A 16 -2.30 15.81 -18.07
N ASN A 17 -1.90 14.69 -17.49
CA ASN A 17 -2.21 14.30 -16.11
C ASN A 17 -1.36 15.14 -15.13
N LEU A 18 -2.00 16.04 -14.39
CA LEU A 18 -1.33 16.84 -13.34
C LEU A 18 -1.16 16.03 -12.06
N GLN A 19 -0.27 16.46 -11.18
CA GLN A 19 -0.08 15.81 -9.88
C GLN A 19 -1.37 15.91 -9.05
N MET A 20 -1.75 14.78 -8.44
CA MET A 20 -2.83 14.70 -7.45
C MET A 20 -2.24 14.30 -6.12
N THR A 21 -2.67 14.98 -5.07
CA THR A 21 -2.37 14.57 -3.70
C THR A 21 -3.04 13.24 -3.38
N SER A 22 -2.48 12.53 -2.42
CA SER A 22 -3.06 11.30 -1.88
C SER A 22 -4.50 11.49 -1.38
N ARG A 23 -4.82 12.67 -0.85
CA ARG A 23 -6.19 13.02 -0.41
C ARG A 23 -7.17 13.14 -1.57
N GLU A 24 -6.77 13.83 -2.63
CA GLU A 24 -7.59 13.97 -3.83
C GLU A 24 -7.84 12.61 -4.49
N ARG A 25 -6.85 11.72 -4.48
CA ARG A 25 -6.94 10.35 -5.02
C ARG A 25 -7.95 9.47 -4.28
N PHE A 26 -7.91 9.42 -2.94
CA PHE A 26 -8.91 8.59 -2.25
C PHE A 26 -10.30 9.19 -2.40
N HIS A 27 -10.44 10.52 -2.42
CA HIS A 27 -11.75 11.16 -2.65
C HIS A 27 -12.32 10.88 -4.04
N SER A 28 -11.49 10.66 -5.06
CA SER A 28 -11.97 10.29 -6.41
C SER A 28 -12.35 8.82 -6.56
N LEU A 29 -11.87 7.93 -5.68
CA LEU A 29 -12.04 6.48 -5.81
C LEU A 29 -12.93 5.85 -4.73
N ILE A 30 -12.89 6.38 -3.50
CA ILE A 30 -13.58 5.82 -2.35
C ILE A 30 -14.89 6.56 -2.10
N ASP A 31 -15.93 5.81 -1.75
CA ASP A 31 -17.26 6.32 -1.52
C ASP A 31 -17.27 7.28 -0.31
N PRO A 32 -18.00 8.42 -0.40
CA PRO A 32 -18.00 9.43 0.65
C PRO A 32 -18.36 8.87 2.03
N GLY A 33 -17.54 9.19 3.04
CA GLY A 33 -17.77 8.79 4.43
C GLY A 33 -17.34 7.36 4.79
N THR A 34 -16.78 6.59 3.85
CA THR A 34 -16.38 5.19 4.09
C THR A 34 -14.90 5.00 4.38
N TRP A 35 -14.07 6.02 4.11
CA TRP A 35 -12.62 5.98 4.33
C TRP A 35 -12.26 5.79 5.82
N GLN A 36 -11.47 4.76 6.09
CA GLN A 36 -10.94 4.42 7.42
C GLN A 36 -9.41 4.37 7.34
N PRO A 37 -8.71 5.45 7.74
CA PRO A 37 -7.26 5.53 7.61
C PRO A 37 -6.54 4.65 8.65
N PHE A 38 -5.39 4.12 8.25
CA PHE A 38 -4.48 3.34 9.09
C PHE A 38 -3.20 4.13 9.40
N ASP A 39 -2.62 3.84 10.58
CA ASP A 39 -1.25 4.24 10.93
C ASP A 39 -0.96 5.74 10.72
N GLU A 40 -1.94 6.61 10.95
CA GLU A 40 -1.85 8.06 10.68
C GLU A 40 -0.77 8.76 11.50
N THR A 41 -0.29 8.14 12.57
CA THR A 41 0.73 8.68 13.47
C THR A 41 2.12 8.06 13.25
N VAL A 42 2.26 7.15 12.27
CA VAL A 42 3.55 6.51 11.94
C VAL A 42 4.40 7.44 11.10
N SER A 43 5.59 7.80 11.63
CA SER A 43 6.49 8.82 11.09
C SER A 43 7.93 8.31 11.08
N SER A 44 8.71 8.70 10.06
CA SER A 44 10.12 8.31 9.97
C SER A 44 10.97 8.95 11.07
N ILE A 45 12.06 8.28 11.40
CA ILE A 45 13.11 8.78 12.30
C ILE A 45 14.46 8.71 11.57
N ASP A 46 15.40 9.56 11.99
CA ASP A 46 16.76 9.54 11.46
C ASP A 46 17.65 8.57 12.25
N VAL A 47 17.74 7.33 11.77
CA VAL A 47 18.59 6.29 12.38
C VAL A 47 20.06 6.46 12.02
N LEU A 48 20.35 7.04 10.85
CA LEU A 48 21.70 7.14 10.30
C LEU A 48 22.39 8.46 10.65
N ASN A 49 21.69 9.38 11.31
CA ASN A 49 22.12 10.78 11.50
C ASN A 49 22.54 11.40 10.16
N PHE A 50 21.72 11.18 9.13
CA PHE A 50 22.08 11.56 7.76
C PHE A 50 22.06 13.08 7.59
N GLN A 51 23.16 13.60 7.05
CA GLN A 51 23.32 15.03 6.82
C GLN A 51 23.87 15.29 5.42
N ASP A 52 23.15 16.12 4.66
CA ASP A 52 23.66 16.75 3.44
C ASP A 52 23.68 18.29 3.62
N GLN A 53 23.29 19.05 2.60
CA GLN A 53 23.01 20.48 2.72
C GLN A 53 21.95 20.79 3.81
N LYS A 54 20.99 19.88 4.01
CA LYS A 54 19.99 19.88 5.09
C LYS A 54 20.05 18.54 5.83
N SER A 55 19.79 18.55 7.13
CA SER A 55 19.62 17.30 7.88
C SER A 55 18.39 16.52 7.39
N TYR A 56 18.43 15.20 7.49
CA TYR A 56 17.26 14.39 7.15
C TYR A 56 16.04 14.75 8.00
N LEU A 57 16.23 14.99 9.31
CA LEU A 57 15.18 15.42 10.22
C LEU A 57 14.50 16.74 9.76
N SER A 58 15.29 17.72 9.31
CA SER A 58 14.74 18.97 8.76
C SER A 58 13.95 18.73 7.48
N ARG A 59 14.43 17.86 6.57
CA ARG A 59 13.71 17.50 5.34
C ARG A 59 12.36 16.83 5.65
N LEU A 60 12.33 15.96 6.66
CA LEU A 60 11.11 15.33 7.14
C LEU A 60 10.13 16.37 7.68
N GLN A 61 10.58 17.27 8.56
CA GLN A 61 9.73 18.32 9.12
C GLN A 61 9.18 19.25 8.04
N ASP A 62 10.02 19.67 7.10
CA ASP A 62 9.60 20.49 5.95
C ASP A 62 8.50 19.75 5.15
N ALA A 63 8.73 18.48 4.78
CA ALA A 63 7.77 17.68 4.03
C ALA A 63 6.45 17.45 4.79
N GLN A 64 6.52 17.15 6.08
CA GLN A 64 5.36 16.97 6.96
C GLN A 64 4.55 18.26 7.08
N HIS A 65 5.21 19.41 7.22
CA HIS A 65 4.54 20.70 7.30
C HIS A 65 3.85 21.07 5.96
N HIS A 66 4.53 20.83 4.84
CA HIS A 66 3.98 21.14 3.51
C HIS A 66 2.81 20.23 3.10
N THR A 67 2.86 18.95 3.44
CA THR A 67 1.87 17.95 2.99
C THR A 67 0.82 17.62 4.03
N ASN A 68 1.08 17.91 5.31
CA ASN A 68 0.30 17.44 6.45
C ASN A 68 0.14 15.90 6.46
N LEU A 69 1.18 15.20 6.00
CA LEU A 69 1.33 13.75 6.04
C LEU A 69 2.51 13.39 6.93
N GLN A 70 2.48 12.22 7.56
CA GLN A 70 3.62 11.73 8.34
C GLN A 70 4.73 11.12 7.46
N ASP A 71 4.36 10.58 6.31
CA ASP A 71 5.26 10.02 5.30
C ASP A 71 4.55 9.98 3.92
N ALA A 72 5.26 9.56 2.89
CA ALA A 72 4.89 9.52 1.47
C ALA A 72 3.81 8.49 1.09
N VAL A 73 3.08 7.93 2.05
CA VAL A 73 1.96 7.02 1.77
C VAL A 73 0.85 7.17 2.80
N ILE A 74 -0.38 7.20 2.34
CA ILE A 74 -1.56 6.96 3.17
C ILE A 74 -2.09 5.56 2.90
N THR A 75 -2.58 4.90 3.93
CA THR A 75 -3.14 3.55 3.85
C THR A 75 -4.43 3.50 4.62
N GLY A 76 -5.34 2.63 4.24
CA GLY A 76 -6.62 2.48 4.91
C GLY A 76 -7.57 1.56 4.15
N THR A 77 -8.80 1.48 4.63
CA THR A 77 -9.89 0.78 3.94
C THR A 77 -11.00 1.74 3.55
N GLY A 78 -11.79 1.34 2.55
CA GLY A 78 -12.96 2.10 2.12
C GLY A 78 -13.89 1.23 1.29
N LEU A 79 -15.01 1.80 0.86
CA LEU A 79 -15.87 1.20 -0.15
C LEU A 79 -15.59 1.86 -1.51
N LEU A 80 -15.53 1.08 -2.57
CA LEU A 80 -15.53 1.56 -3.95
C LEU A 80 -16.77 0.97 -4.61
N GLU A 81 -17.79 1.80 -4.86
CA GLU A 81 -19.10 1.35 -5.35
C GLU A 81 -19.65 0.19 -4.48
N ASP A 82 -19.69 0.41 -3.17
CA ASP A 82 -20.09 -0.56 -2.12
C ASP A 82 -19.17 -1.79 -1.98
N ILE A 83 -18.07 -1.88 -2.74
CA ILE A 83 -17.11 -2.98 -2.65
C ILE A 83 -16.03 -2.67 -1.60
N PRO A 84 -15.86 -3.50 -0.56
CA PRO A 84 -14.82 -3.26 0.44
C PRO A 84 -13.42 -3.50 -0.12
N VAL A 85 -12.56 -2.48 -0.02
CA VAL A 85 -11.19 -2.51 -0.55
C VAL A 85 -10.18 -2.00 0.49
N ALA A 86 -8.98 -2.56 0.43
CA ALA A 86 -7.79 -2.06 1.10
C ALA A 86 -6.98 -1.22 0.12
N LEU A 87 -6.69 0.05 0.46
CA LEU A 87 -6.11 1.02 -0.46
C LEU A 87 -4.87 1.70 0.16
N GLY A 88 -3.77 1.68 -0.57
CA GLY A 88 -2.58 2.46 -0.29
C GLY A 88 -2.33 3.47 -1.41
N ILE A 89 -2.06 4.72 -1.04
CA ILE A 89 -1.85 5.81 -2.01
C ILE A 89 -0.56 6.52 -1.66
N MET A 90 0.41 6.44 -2.56
CA MET A 90 1.66 7.18 -2.44
C MET A 90 1.45 8.66 -2.81
N ASP A 91 2.20 9.55 -2.16
CA ASP A 91 2.15 11.00 -2.42
C ASP A 91 3.52 11.51 -2.86
N PHE A 92 3.63 11.89 -4.13
CA PHE A 92 4.88 12.37 -4.71
C PHE A 92 5.34 13.70 -4.08
N ASN A 93 4.42 14.50 -3.52
CA ASN A 93 4.77 15.77 -2.87
C ASN A 93 5.59 15.57 -1.59
N PHE A 94 5.52 14.39 -0.97
CA PHE A 94 6.35 14.06 0.19
C PHE A 94 7.68 13.48 -0.29
N MET A 95 8.70 14.33 -0.37
CA MET A 95 10.09 13.92 -0.71
C MET A 95 10.16 13.06 -1.98
N GLY A 96 9.42 13.43 -3.03
CA GLY A 96 9.37 12.70 -4.31
C GLY A 96 8.70 11.33 -4.21
N GLY A 97 7.81 11.12 -3.24
CA GLY A 97 7.17 9.82 -3.03
C GLY A 97 8.15 8.72 -2.65
N SER A 98 9.35 9.07 -2.17
CA SER A 98 10.43 8.11 -1.99
C SER A 98 10.06 7.05 -0.95
N MET A 99 10.33 5.78 -1.22
CA MET A 99 10.02 4.69 -0.29
C MET A 99 11.09 4.59 0.81
N GLY A 100 10.72 4.92 2.05
CA GLY A 100 11.49 4.66 3.27
C GLY A 100 10.84 3.60 4.16
N SER A 101 11.37 3.43 5.37
CA SER A 101 10.94 2.43 6.36
C SER A 101 9.46 2.53 6.71
N VAL A 102 8.92 3.75 6.85
CA VAL A 102 7.50 3.95 7.15
C VAL A 102 6.60 3.62 5.96
N VAL A 103 7.01 3.97 4.74
CA VAL A 103 6.27 3.56 3.54
C VAL A 103 6.19 2.03 3.50
N GLY A 104 7.32 1.36 3.68
CA GLY A 104 7.37 -0.09 3.74
C GLY A 104 6.52 -0.69 4.85
N GLU A 105 6.60 -0.18 6.07
CA GLU A 105 5.77 -0.62 7.20
C GLU A 105 4.28 -0.43 6.96
N LYS A 106 3.84 0.75 6.50
CA LYS A 106 2.41 1.04 6.29
C LYS A 106 1.82 0.16 5.19
N ILE A 107 2.55 -0.04 4.09
CA ILE A 107 2.11 -0.92 3.00
C ILE A 107 2.07 -2.37 3.47
N THR A 108 3.09 -2.86 4.17
CA THR A 108 3.08 -4.23 4.70
C THR A 108 1.92 -4.46 5.66
N ARG A 109 1.65 -3.53 6.60
CA ARG A 109 0.49 -3.62 7.52
C ARG A 109 -0.84 -3.66 6.76
N LEU A 110 -0.97 -2.87 5.69
CA LEU A 110 -2.15 -2.87 4.83
C LEU A 110 -2.34 -4.24 4.14
N ILE A 111 -1.28 -4.81 3.57
CA ILE A 111 -1.30 -6.13 2.91
C ILE A 111 -1.70 -7.22 3.90
N GLU A 112 -1.09 -7.24 5.09
CA GLU A 112 -1.39 -8.21 6.14
C GLU A 112 -2.83 -8.10 6.61
N TYR A 113 -3.33 -6.89 6.78
CA TYR A 113 -4.73 -6.64 7.12
C TYR A 113 -5.68 -7.11 6.00
N ALA A 114 -5.35 -6.81 4.74
CA ALA A 114 -6.14 -7.22 3.59
C ALA A 114 -6.19 -8.76 3.47
N ALA A 115 -5.05 -9.43 3.67
CA ALA A 115 -4.98 -10.90 3.72
C ALA A 115 -5.89 -11.48 4.81
N HIS A 116 -5.90 -10.87 6.00
CA HIS A 116 -6.67 -11.35 7.14
C HIS A 116 -8.18 -11.16 6.94
N GLU A 117 -8.58 -9.99 6.46
CA GLU A 117 -9.99 -9.65 6.26
C GLU A 117 -10.55 -10.15 4.92
N GLY A 118 -9.71 -10.69 4.03
CA GLY A 118 -10.15 -11.15 2.70
C GLY A 118 -10.50 -10.01 1.76
N LEU A 119 -9.79 -8.88 1.86
CA LEU A 119 -10.05 -7.68 1.06
C LEU A 119 -9.18 -7.63 -0.17
N ILE A 120 -9.73 -7.08 -1.25
CA ILE A 120 -8.97 -6.75 -2.46
C ILE A 120 -8.03 -5.58 -2.14
N LEU A 121 -6.78 -5.71 -2.56
CA LEU A 121 -5.73 -4.74 -2.32
C LEU A 121 -5.52 -3.89 -3.57
N MET A 122 -5.43 -2.58 -3.38
CA MET A 122 -5.06 -1.63 -4.42
C MET A 122 -3.93 -0.74 -3.94
N LEU A 123 -2.88 -0.57 -4.75
CA LEU A 123 -1.78 0.37 -4.48
C LEU A 123 -1.63 1.36 -5.62
N ILE A 124 -1.78 2.65 -5.32
CA ILE A 124 -1.50 3.75 -6.25
C ILE A 124 -0.06 4.19 -6.02
N CYS A 125 0.78 3.92 -7.01
CA CYS A 125 2.21 4.14 -6.98
C CYS A 125 2.56 5.51 -7.58
N ALA A 126 3.32 6.29 -6.84
CA ALA A 126 3.87 7.58 -7.25
C ALA A 126 5.19 7.78 -6.50
N SER A 127 6.32 7.56 -7.17
CA SER A 127 7.62 7.55 -6.51
C SER A 127 8.78 7.86 -7.46
N GLY A 128 9.76 8.59 -6.95
CA GLY A 128 11.09 8.74 -7.55
C GLY A 128 12.10 7.64 -7.17
N GLY A 129 11.70 6.65 -6.36
CA GLY A 129 12.55 5.53 -5.96
C GLY A 129 12.69 5.34 -4.44
N ALA A 130 13.77 4.69 -4.02
CA ALA A 130 14.06 4.43 -2.61
C ALA A 130 14.57 5.69 -1.88
N ARG A 131 14.22 5.86 -0.60
CA ARG A 131 14.63 7.02 0.19
C ARG A 131 16.09 6.89 0.62
N MET A 132 16.98 7.54 -0.13
CA MET A 132 18.43 7.45 0.08
C MET A 132 18.89 7.84 1.49
N HIS A 133 18.18 8.76 2.14
CA HIS A 133 18.47 9.21 3.51
C HIS A 133 18.39 8.09 4.56
N GLU A 134 17.62 7.03 4.30
CA GLU A 134 17.55 5.86 5.18
C GLU A 134 18.41 4.68 4.67
N GLY A 135 19.15 4.88 3.57
CA GLY A 135 20.12 3.92 3.04
C GLY A 135 19.55 2.52 2.80
N ILE A 136 20.21 1.51 3.38
CA ILE A 136 19.84 0.10 3.23
C ILE A 136 18.43 -0.22 3.77
N PHE A 137 17.93 0.55 4.74
CA PHE A 137 16.58 0.34 5.27
C PHE A 137 15.53 0.55 4.19
N SER A 138 15.71 1.55 3.32
CA SER A 138 14.83 1.79 2.17
C SER A 138 14.88 0.66 1.15
N LEU A 139 16.08 0.13 0.85
CA LEU A 139 16.22 -0.99 -0.08
C LEU A 139 15.51 -2.24 0.45
N MET A 140 15.65 -2.54 1.74
CA MET A 140 15.02 -3.72 2.35
C MET A 140 13.48 -3.66 2.35
N GLN A 141 12.88 -2.48 2.20
CA GLN A 141 11.42 -2.38 2.07
C GLN A 141 10.91 -3.03 0.78
N MET A 142 11.72 -3.07 -0.29
CA MET A 142 11.37 -3.82 -1.50
C MET A 142 11.11 -5.29 -1.18
N ALA A 143 12.09 -5.94 -0.54
CA ALA A 143 12.00 -7.34 -0.16
C ALA A 143 10.85 -7.61 0.82
N LYS A 144 10.66 -6.73 1.80
CA LYS A 144 9.60 -6.84 2.80
C LYS A 144 8.21 -6.81 2.18
N ILE A 145 7.92 -5.82 1.34
CA ILE A 145 6.60 -5.69 0.71
C ILE A 145 6.38 -6.85 -0.25
N SER A 146 7.36 -7.20 -1.09
CA SER A 146 7.25 -8.32 -2.01
C SER A 146 7.00 -9.66 -1.29
N ALA A 147 7.64 -9.88 -0.14
CA ALA A 147 7.39 -11.08 0.67
C ALA A 147 5.95 -11.12 1.22
N ALA A 148 5.42 -9.97 1.68
CA ALA A 148 4.04 -9.87 2.13
C ALA A 148 3.03 -10.10 0.98
N LEU A 149 3.28 -9.51 -0.20
CA LEU A 149 2.47 -9.71 -1.39
C LEU A 149 2.47 -11.17 -1.85
N ASN A 150 3.62 -11.83 -1.85
CA ASN A 150 3.72 -13.25 -2.19
C ASN A 150 2.83 -14.12 -1.29
N ILE A 151 2.73 -13.80 0.00
CA ILE A 151 1.83 -14.51 0.91
C ILE A 151 0.37 -14.16 0.60
N TYR A 152 0.06 -12.88 0.42
CA TYR A 152 -1.27 -12.39 0.07
C TYR A 152 -1.82 -13.06 -1.21
N GLN A 153 -1.04 -13.10 -2.30
CA GLN A 153 -1.45 -13.70 -3.57
C GLN A 153 -1.48 -15.23 -3.48
N ASN A 154 -0.40 -15.88 -3.05
CA ASN A 154 -0.29 -17.35 -3.15
C ASN A 154 -0.96 -18.13 -2.01
N HIS A 155 -1.19 -17.50 -0.85
CA HIS A 155 -1.84 -18.18 0.27
C HIS A 155 -3.28 -17.72 0.43
N SER A 156 -3.56 -16.43 0.27
CA SER A 156 -4.93 -15.89 0.40
C SER A 156 -5.70 -15.88 -0.92
N ASN A 157 -5.05 -16.08 -2.07
CA ASN A 157 -5.68 -16.07 -3.41
C ASN A 157 -6.53 -14.81 -3.63
N LEU A 158 -6.10 -13.69 -3.06
CA LEU A 158 -6.77 -12.40 -3.17
C LEU A 158 -6.12 -11.57 -4.26
N MET A 159 -6.93 -10.78 -4.97
CA MET A 159 -6.46 -9.93 -6.06
C MET A 159 -5.72 -8.69 -5.54
N TYR A 160 -4.61 -8.37 -6.16
CA TYR A 160 -3.84 -7.16 -5.99
C TYR A 160 -3.81 -6.36 -7.30
N ILE A 161 -4.34 -5.13 -7.27
CA ILE A 161 -4.30 -4.20 -8.39
C ILE A 161 -3.23 -3.13 -8.12
N SER A 162 -2.26 -3.02 -9.03
CA SER A 162 -1.26 -1.96 -9.02
C SER A 162 -1.65 -0.85 -9.99
N ILE A 163 -1.70 0.40 -9.51
CA ILE A 163 -2.05 1.57 -10.31
C ILE A 163 -0.82 2.49 -10.39
N LEU A 164 -0.24 2.61 -11.57
CA LEU A 164 1.00 3.32 -11.82
C LEU A 164 0.71 4.74 -12.31
N THR A 165 1.21 5.72 -11.56
CA THR A 165 1.05 7.14 -11.89
C THR A 165 2.40 7.77 -12.19
N SER A 166 2.37 8.97 -12.76
CA SER A 166 3.60 9.68 -13.15
C SER A 166 4.19 10.48 -11.99
N PRO A 167 5.48 10.29 -11.62
CA PRO A 167 6.37 9.21 -12.03
C PRO A 167 6.28 7.99 -11.09
N THR A 168 6.57 6.80 -11.62
CA THR A 168 6.83 5.60 -10.82
C THR A 168 8.17 5.00 -11.22
N THR A 169 9.21 5.28 -10.44
CA THR A 169 10.58 4.88 -10.76
C THR A 169 11.34 4.15 -9.65
N GLY A 170 12.49 3.56 -10.01
CA GLY A 170 13.45 3.01 -9.05
C GLY A 170 12.95 1.77 -8.33
N GLY A 171 13.24 1.72 -7.03
CA GLY A 171 12.92 0.56 -6.18
C GLY A 171 11.43 0.24 -6.07
N VAL A 172 10.55 1.24 -6.24
CA VAL A 172 9.09 1.01 -6.23
C VAL A 172 8.68 0.23 -7.48
N THR A 173 9.12 0.68 -8.67
CA THR A 173 8.88 -0.02 -9.94
C THR A 173 9.45 -1.44 -9.94
N ALA A 174 10.64 -1.63 -9.37
CA ALA A 174 11.28 -2.95 -9.27
C ALA A 174 10.80 -3.81 -8.07
N SER A 175 9.69 -3.43 -7.43
CA SER A 175 9.08 -4.22 -6.37
C SER A 175 7.55 -4.23 -6.52
N PHE A 176 6.81 -3.79 -5.51
CA PHE A 176 5.36 -3.97 -5.42
C PHE A 176 4.58 -3.33 -6.56
N ALA A 177 5.10 -2.28 -7.21
CA ALA A 177 4.41 -1.64 -8.33
C ALA A 177 4.25 -2.58 -9.55
N MET A 178 5.15 -3.54 -9.75
CA MET A 178 5.11 -4.48 -10.88
C MET A 178 4.77 -5.92 -10.47
N LEU A 179 4.20 -6.10 -9.27
CA LEU A 179 3.78 -7.42 -8.75
C LEU A 179 2.25 -7.54 -8.66
N GLY A 180 1.51 -6.65 -9.34
CA GLY A 180 0.05 -6.72 -9.43
C GLY A 180 -0.42 -7.93 -10.20
N ASP A 181 -1.56 -8.49 -9.82
CA ASP A 181 -2.31 -9.41 -10.68
C ASP A 181 -2.88 -8.68 -11.90
N ILE A 182 -3.18 -7.38 -11.72
CA ILE A 182 -3.49 -6.43 -12.79
C ILE A 182 -2.67 -5.16 -12.55
N ILE A 183 -1.94 -4.72 -13.57
CA ILE A 183 -1.12 -3.52 -13.57
C ILE A 183 -1.73 -2.50 -14.53
N ILE A 184 -2.28 -1.45 -13.95
CA ILE A 184 -2.94 -0.35 -14.64
C ILE A 184 -2.02 0.87 -14.62
N ALA A 185 -1.90 1.60 -15.72
CA ALA A 185 -1.21 2.88 -15.74
C ALA A 185 -2.13 4.03 -16.16
N GLU A 186 -1.78 5.25 -15.75
CA GLU A 186 -2.38 6.46 -16.33
C GLU A 186 -1.75 6.80 -17.68
N PRO A 187 -2.49 7.44 -18.60
CA PRO A 187 -1.94 7.91 -19.88
C PRO A 187 -0.69 8.77 -19.68
N ASN A 188 0.33 8.56 -20.53
CA ASN A 188 1.61 9.24 -20.52
C ASN A 188 2.39 9.15 -19.18
N ALA A 189 2.06 8.18 -18.30
CA ALA A 189 2.78 8.05 -17.04
C ALA A 189 4.23 7.62 -17.27
N LEU A 190 5.18 8.29 -16.60
CA LEU A 190 6.59 7.93 -16.66
C LEU A 190 6.89 6.78 -15.69
N ILE A 191 7.21 5.62 -16.22
CA ILE A 191 7.42 4.40 -15.45
C ILE A 191 8.74 3.74 -15.87
N GLY A 192 9.64 3.49 -14.92
CA GLY A 192 10.88 2.81 -15.24
C GLY A 192 11.85 2.65 -14.08
N PHE A 193 12.70 1.62 -14.14
CA PHE A 193 13.66 1.35 -13.06
C PHE A 193 14.73 2.45 -12.93
N ALA A 194 15.45 2.75 -14.02
CA ALA A 194 16.46 3.80 -14.05
C ALA A 194 15.91 5.05 -14.76
N GLY A 195 16.29 6.24 -14.31
CA GLY A 195 15.89 7.48 -14.98
C GLY A 195 16.52 7.59 -16.37
N ARG A 196 15.77 8.13 -17.34
CA ARG A 196 16.19 8.36 -18.73
C ARG A 196 17.63 8.89 -18.86
N ARG A 197 17.98 9.93 -18.08
CA ARG A 197 19.30 10.55 -18.06
C ARG A 197 20.44 9.55 -17.79
N VAL A 198 20.24 8.63 -16.84
CA VAL A 198 21.26 7.64 -16.46
C VAL A 198 21.46 6.63 -17.59
N ILE A 199 20.37 6.25 -18.26
CA ILE A 199 20.39 5.29 -19.36
C ILE A 199 21.10 5.89 -20.59
N GLU A 200 20.74 7.11 -21.00
CA GLU A 200 21.38 7.78 -22.15
C GLU A 200 22.88 8.00 -21.92
N GLN A 201 23.28 8.35 -20.69
CA GLN A 201 24.70 8.48 -20.33
C GLN A 201 25.46 7.16 -20.37
N THR A 202 24.80 6.05 -20.05
CA THR A 202 25.42 4.72 -20.03
C THR A 202 25.55 4.15 -21.43
N LEU A 203 24.50 4.28 -22.25
CA LEU A 203 24.46 3.74 -23.61
C LEU A 203 25.10 4.66 -24.65
N GLN A 204 25.28 5.95 -24.34
CA GLN A 204 25.74 6.99 -25.28
C GLN A 204 24.84 7.12 -26.52
N GLU A 205 23.55 6.81 -26.33
CA GLU A 205 22.53 6.84 -27.37
C GLU A 205 21.33 7.68 -26.93
N LYS A 206 20.64 8.27 -27.90
CA LYS A 206 19.38 8.97 -27.64
C LYS A 206 18.23 7.96 -27.60
N LEU A 207 17.45 7.99 -26.53
CA LEU A 207 16.28 7.13 -26.39
C LEU A 207 15.10 7.70 -27.20
N PRO A 208 14.13 6.86 -27.60
CA PRO A 208 12.87 7.31 -28.21
C PRO A 208 12.15 8.34 -27.35
N GLU A 209 11.36 9.24 -27.94
CA GLU A 209 10.64 10.26 -27.17
C GLU A 209 9.64 9.64 -26.17
N ASN A 210 8.91 8.61 -26.60
CA ASN A 210 7.97 7.85 -25.78
C ASN A 210 8.62 6.82 -24.84
N PHE A 211 9.96 6.76 -24.77
CA PHE A 211 10.62 5.79 -23.89
C PHE A 211 10.17 5.97 -22.43
N GLN A 212 9.83 4.85 -21.77
CA GLN A 212 9.28 4.80 -20.39
C GLN A 212 7.88 5.41 -20.19
N THR A 213 7.16 5.78 -21.26
CA THR A 213 5.74 6.14 -21.09
C THR A 213 4.87 4.89 -20.90
N ALA A 214 3.68 5.06 -20.34
CA ALA A 214 2.71 3.98 -20.19
C ALA A 214 2.44 3.27 -21.52
N GLU A 215 2.31 4.02 -22.62
CA GLU A 215 2.07 3.49 -23.96
C GLU A 215 3.24 2.60 -24.41
N TYR A 216 4.47 3.05 -24.19
CA TYR A 216 5.66 2.25 -24.48
C TYR A 216 5.69 0.96 -23.65
N LEU A 217 5.38 1.03 -22.35
CA LEU A 217 5.36 -0.18 -21.50
C LEU A 217 4.25 -1.17 -21.90
N LEU A 218 3.07 -0.67 -22.30
CA LEU A 218 1.98 -1.50 -22.78
C LEU A 218 2.36 -2.24 -24.07
N GLU A 219 2.99 -1.55 -25.03
CA GLU A 219 3.50 -2.17 -26.27
C GLU A 219 4.52 -3.28 -26.01
N HIS A 220 5.26 -3.20 -24.90
CA HIS A 220 6.25 -4.20 -24.49
C HIS A 220 5.69 -5.26 -23.52
N GLY A 221 4.37 -5.27 -23.27
CA GLY A 221 3.71 -6.27 -22.44
C GLY A 221 4.01 -6.17 -20.94
N LEU A 222 4.39 -4.98 -20.46
CA LEU A 222 4.68 -4.73 -19.04
C LEU A 222 3.47 -4.18 -18.26
N LEU A 223 2.40 -3.79 -18.96
CA LEU A 223 1.15 -3.29 -18.38
C LEU A 223 -0.02 -4.07 -18.98
N ASP A 224 -1.11 -4.15 -18.23
CA ASP A 224 -2.35 -4.75 -18.71
C ASP A 224 -3.25 -3.70 -19.36
N LEU A 225 -3.37 -2.51 -18.73
CA LEU A 225 -4.33 -1.48 -19.12
C LEU A 225 -3.75 -0.07 -18.95
N ILE A 226 -4.14 0.84 -19.84
CA ILE A 226 -3.96 2.29 -19.68
C ILE A 226 -5.34 2.92 -19.55
N ILE A 227 -5.61 3.55 -18.40
CA ILE A 227 -6.95 4.05 -18.07
C ILE A 227 -6.88 5.55 -17.70
N PRO A 228 -7.59 6.42 -18.43
CA PRO A 228 -7.75 7.83 -18.04
C PRO A 228 -8.45 7.96 -16.68
N ARG A 229 -8.08 8.98 -15.90
CA ARG A 229 -8.55 9.17 -14.51
C ARG A 229 -10.07 9.22 -14.37
N GLU A 230 -10.73 9.86 -15.33
CA GLU A 230 -12.18 9.99 -15.43
C GLU A 230 -12.91 8.64 -15.49
N PHE A 231 -12.29 7.62 -16.08
CA PHE A 231 -12.85 6.27 -16.20
C PHE A 231 -12.31 5.30 -15.15
N LEU A 232 -11.30 5.70 -14.36
CA LEU A 232 -10.58 4.81 -13.46
C LEU A 232 -11.50 4.16 -12.41
N LYS A 233 -12.38 4.93 -11.76
CA LYS A 233 -13.31 4.40 -10.74
C LYS A 233 -14.24 3.34 -11.35
N GLY A 234 -14.82 3.63 -12.51
CA GLY A 234 -15.75 2.73 -13.22
C GLY A 234 -15.06 1.46 -13.71
N ALA A 235 -13.87 1.58 -14.30
CA ALA A 235 -13.11 0.43 -14.78
C ALA A 235 -12.66 -0.49 -13.62
N ILE A 236 -12.22 0.10 -12.50
CA ILE A 236 -11.93 -0.68 -11.29
C ILE A 236 -13.18 -1.39 -10.80
N TYR A 237 -14.33 -0.71 -10.73
CA TYR A 237 -15.58 -1.34 -10.33
C TYR A 237 -15.92 -2.57 -11.20
N GLU A 238 -15.81 -2.47 -12.53
CA GLU A 238 -16.05 -3.60 -13.43
C GLU A 238 -15.09 -4.78 -13.16
N ILE A 239 -13.80 -4.49 -12.96
CA ILE A 239 -12.79 -5.51 -12.59
C ILE A 239 -13.17 -6.18 -11.26
N LEU A 240 -13.55 -5.39 -10.25
CA LEU A 240 -13.93 -5.90 -8.93
C LEU A 240 -15.23 -6.71 -9.00
N ASP A 241 -16.21 -6.29 -9.81
CA ASP A 241 -17.48 -7.01 -9.96
C ASP A 241 -17.31 -8.37 -10.65
N ILE A 242 -16.45 -8.44 -11.67
CA ILE A 242 -16.04 -9.71 -12.27
C ILE A 242 -15.34 -10.58 -11.23
N TYR A 243 -14.42 -10.01 -10.45
CA TYR A 243 -13.67 -10.75 -9.43
C TYR A 243 -14.60 -11.31 -8.33
N LYS A 244 -15.63 -10.57 -7.91
CA LYS A 244 -16.64 -11.06 -6.94
C LYS A 244 -17.34 -12.34 -7.39
N GLN A 245 -17.48 -12.54 -8.70
CA GLN A 245 -18.14 -13.72 -9.26
C GLN A 245 -17.19 -14.93 -9.33
N THR A 246 -15.90 -14.77 -9.02
CA THR A 246 -14.92 -15.86 -9.11
C THR A 246 -15.07 -16.88 -7.97
N PRO A 247 -15.06 -18.19 -8.28
CA PRO A 247 -15.27 -19.25 -7.29
C PRO A 247 -14.05 -19.55 -6.40
N PHE A 248 -12.92 -18.85 -6.62
CA PHE A 248 -11.63 -19.18 -6.02
C PHE A 248 -11.21 -18.27 -4.85
N ALA A 249 -11.95 -17.21 -4.55
CA ALA A 249 -11.69 -16.36 -3.40
C ALA A 249 -11.89 -17.14 -2.09
N HIS A 250 -10.80 -17.72 -1.58
CA HIS A 250 -10.79 -18.43 -0.30
C HIS A 250 -10.24 -17.49 0.75
N SER A 251 -11.02 -17.19 1.80
CA SER A 251 -10.43 -16.73 3.05
C SER A 251 -9.62 -17.90 3.62
N SER A 252 -8.34 -17.97 3.25
CA SER A 252 -7.45 -18.98 3.74
C SER A 252 -7.00 -18.62 5.15
N LYS A 253 -6.71 -19.65 5.96
CA LYS A 253 -6.05 -19.43 7.25
C LYS A 253 -4.62 -19.04 6.95
N ILE A 254 -4.28 -17.78 7.19
CA ILE A 254 -2.89 -17.32 7.17
C ILE A 254 -2.07 -18.27 8.07
N PRO A 255 -0.90 -18.77 7.65
CA PRO A 255 -0.10 -19.69 8.45
C PRO A 255 0.09 -19.17 9.88
N ASN A 256 -0.02 -20.03 10.91
CA ASN A 256 -0.01 -19.62 12.32
C ASN A 256 1.21 -18.76 12.75
N TYR A 257 2.30 -18.75 11.97
CA TYR A 257 3.46 -17.87 12.15
C TYR A 257 3.19 -16.39 11.87
N PHE A 258 2.11 -16.08 11.16
CA PHE A 258 1.59 -14.74 10.84
C PHE A 258 0.41 -14.33 11.73
N SER A 259 0.24 -14.97 12.90
CA SER A 259 -0.74 -14.51 13.88
C SER A 259 -0.37 -13.09 14.30
N PRO A 260 -1.23 -12.07 14.08
CA PRO A 260 -0.93 -10.73 14.54
C PRO A 260 -0.81 -10.74 16.05
N SER A 261 0.26 -10.15 16.57
CA SER A 261 0.27 -9.67 17.94
C SER A 261 -0.85 -8.63 18.06
N LEU A 262 -1.82 -8.92 18.93
CA LEU A 262 -2.96 -8.09 19.35
C LEU A 262 -3.01 -6.67 18.75
N ASN A 263 -4.03 -6.40 17.91
CA ASN A 263 -4.46 -5.09 17.43
C ASN A 263 -3.27 -4.14 17.14
N LEU A 264 -2.85 -4.03 15.88
CA LEU A 264 -1.68 -3.26 15.42
C LEU A 264 -1.57 -1.85 16.06
N LEU A 265 -2.69 -1.16 16.26
CA LEU A 265 -2.75 0.14 16.95
C LEU A 265 -2.38 0.08 18.44
N THR A 266 -2.75 -1.00 19.11
CA THR A 266 -2.41 -1.28 20.51
C THR A 266 -0.94 -1.68 20.64
N GLU A 267 -0.44 -2.51 19.72
CA GLU A 267 0.98 -2.86 19.68
C GLU A 267 1.87 -1.63 19.42
N GLU A 268 1.48 -0.75 18.50
CA GLU A 268 2.20 0.49 18.20
C GLU A 268 2.17 1.46 19.39
N LYS A 269 1.01 1.63 20.04
CA LYS A 269 0.91 2.41 21.28
C LYS A 269 1.80 1.85 22.38
N ILE A 270 1.94 0.54 22.46
CA ILE A 270 2.83 -0.12 23.42
C ILE A 270 4.29 0.06 23.01
N ARG A 271 4.68 -0.13 21.74
CA ARG A 271 6.07 0.07 21.26
C ARG A 271 6.58 1.50 21.46
N ARG A 272 5.69 2.50 21.40
CA ARG A 272 6.03 3.92 21.56
C ARG A 272 6.15 4.40 23.00
N LYS A 273 5.73 3.61 23.99
CA LYS A 273 5.93 4.01 25.38
C LYS A 273 7.43 4.03 25.73
N PRO A 274 7.91 5.04 26.47
CA PRO A 274 9.33 5.15 26.83
C PRO A 274 9.86 3.92 27.58
N GLU A 275 8.99 3.30 28.39
CA GLU A 275 9.27 2.11 29.19
C GLU A 275 9.60 0.88 28.33
N THR A 276 8.88 0.71 27.22
CA THR A 276 9.05 -0.39 26.25
C THR A 276 10.20 -0.12 25.28
N GLN A 277 10.43 1.13 24.88
CA GLN A 277 11.62 1.48 24.09
C GLN A 277 12.93 1.16 24.83
N LYS A 278 12.94 1.31 26.16
CA LYS A 278 14.05 0.87 27.03
C LYS A 278 14.17 -0.65 27.03
N PHE A 279 13.04 -1.35 27.19
CA PHE A 279 12.98 -2.82 27.18
C PHE A 279 13.50 -3.44 25.87
N PHE A 280 13.13 -2.90 24.71
CA PHE A 280 13.59 -3.42 23.41
C PHE A 280 15.04 -3.05 23.07
N LYS A 281 15.61 -2.00 23.68
CA LYS A 281 17.04 -1.69 23.58
C LYS A 281 17.92 -2.71 24.30
N ASP A 282 17.40 -3.32 25.35
CA ASP A 282 18.16 -4.25 26.21
C ASP A 282 17.95 -5.73 25.86
N LEU A 283 17.19 -6.06 24.81
CA LEU A 283 16.97 -7.45 24.40
C LEU A 283 18.12 -7.97 23.52
N PRO A 284 18.85 -9.02 23.94
CA PRO A 284 19.68 -9.78 23.01
C PRO A 284 18.77 -10.47 22.00
N TYR A 285 19.25 -10.54 20.75
CA TYR A 285 18.58 -11.12 19.59
C TYR A 285 18.17 -12.58 19.87
N LEU A 286 16.94 -12.81 20.34
CA LEU A 286 16.42 -14.16 20.60
C LEU A 286 14.95 -14.29 20.24
N SER A 287 14.68 -15.46 19.68
CA SER A 287 13.56 -15.86 18.86
C SER A 287 12.24 -16.04 19.61
N LYS A 288 11.15 -15.84 18.86
CA LYS A 288 9.85 -16.55 18.90
C LYS A 288 9.42 -17.14 20.27
N LYS A 289 8.44 -16.49 20.90
CA LYS A 289 7.51 -16.93 21.98
C LYS A 289 7.62 -16.13 23.29
N LEU A 290 7.42 -14.81 23.24
CA LEU A 290 6.98 -14.07 24.42
C LEU A 290 5.54 -13.63 24.23
N GLY A 291 4.63 -14.42 24.82
CA GLY A 291 3.19 -14.20 24.73
C GLY A 291 2.75 -12.92 25.43
N LEU A 292 1.90 -12.16 24.74
CA LEU A 292 1.28 -10.89 25.14
C LEU A 292 0.71 -10.84 26.57
N LYS A 293 0.36 -11.98 27.17
CA LYS A 293 -0.08 -12.04 28.57
C LYS A 293 0.97 -11.52 29.57
N LYS A 294 2.26 -11.72 29.28
CA LYS A 294 3.37 -11.25 30.12
C LYS A 294 3.66 -9.75 29.93
N LEU A 295 3.32 -9.23 28.76
CA LEU A 295 3.49 -7.80 28.42
C LEU A 295 2.37 -6.95 29.05
N LEU A 296 1.13 -7.46 29.02
CA LEU A 296 -0.06 -6.76 29.54
C LEU A 296 -0.15 -6.74 31.07
N SER A 297 0.58 -7.62 31.77
CA SER A 297 0.63 -7.63 33.24
C SER A 297 1.40 -6.45 33.84
N HIS A 298 2.12 -5.67 33.03
CA HIS A 298 2.94 -4.54 33.47
C HIS A 298 2.22 -3.18 33.39
N PHE A 299 0.97 -3.11 32.91
CA PHE A 299 0.26 -1.83 32.71
C PHE A 299 -0.91 -1.58 33.70
N PRO A 300 -1.11 -0.32 34.20
CA PRO A 300 -2.16 0.04 35.17
C PRO A 300 -3.60 -0.07 34.63
N GLU A 301 -4.57 -0.35 35.50
CA GLU A 301 -5.98 -0.57 35.12
C GLU A 301 -6.69 0.63 34.44
N LYS A 302 -6.30 1.86 34.73
CA LYS A 302 -6.90 3.06 34.09
C LYS A 302 -6.66 3.11 32.58
N GLU A 303 -5.53 2.60 32.10
CA GLU A 303 -5.22 2.54 30.67
C GLU A 303 -6.01 1.44 29.94
N LYS A 304 -6.40 0.38 30.67
CA LYS A 304 -7.28 -0.69 30.14
C LYS A 304 -8.67 -0.17 29.77
N ARG A 305 -9.13 0.92 30.40
CA ARG A 305 -10.43 1.56 30.08
C ARG A 305 -10.38 2.48 28.86
N LYS A 306 -9.27 3.18 28.55
CA LYS A 306 -9.16 3.95 27.30
C LYS A 306 -9.21 3.07 26.04
N LEU A 307 -8.87 1.79 26.17
CA LEU A 307 -9.08 0.81 25.10
C LEU A 307 -10.57 0.58 24.79
N SER A 308 -11.52 0.96 25.65
CA SER A 308 -12.95 0.82 25.35
C SER A 308 -13.50 1.89 24.39
N GLU A 309 -12.81 3.01 24.16
CA GLU A 309 -13.19 3.96 23.09
C GLU A 309 -12.97 3.35 21.69
N SER A 310 -12.14 2.31 21.58
CA SER A 310 -12.05 1.45 20.38
C SER A 310 -13.38 0.73 20.04
N PHE A 311 -14.38 0.78 20.92
CA PHE A 311 -15.68 0.16 20.71
C PHE A 311 -16.52 0.89 19.65
N ILE A 312 -16.31 2.20 19.44
CA ILE A 312 -17.00 2.98 18.40
C ILE A 312 -16.40 2.70 17.02
N TYR A 313 -15.06 2.61 16.92
CA TYR A 313 -14.35 2.14 15.72
C TYR A 313 -14.77 0.70 15.34
N ASN A 314 -15.01 -0.15 16.35
CA ASN A 314 -15.51 -1.51 16.19
C ASN A 314 -16.91 -1.61 15.56
N GLN A 315 -17.79 -0.61 15.70
CA GLN A 315 -19.11 -0.67 15.07
C GLN A 315 -19.04 -0.49 13.55
N ASN A 316 -18.21 0.45 13.08
CA ASN A 316 -17.97 0.62 11.64
C ASN A 316 -17.18 -0.55 11.06
N GLN A 317 -16.22 -1.12 11.80
CA GLN A 317 -15.58 -2.39 11.42
C GLN A 317 -16.57 -3.55 11.37
N LYS A 318 -17.51 -3.67 12.32
CA LYS A 318 -18.54 -4.72 12.29
C LYS A 318 -19.52 -4.56 11.13
N LEU A 319 -19.88 -3.32 10.77
CA LEU A 319 -20.72 -3.04 9.60
C LEU A 319 -19.97 -3.39 8.30
N PHE A 320 -18.70 -2.99 8.19
CA PHE A 320 -17.82 -3.32 7.07
C PHE A 320 -17.59 -4.85 6.96
N GLN A 321 -17.32 -5.53 8.09
CA GLN A 321 -17.18 -6.99 8.16
C GLN A 321 -18.50 -7.72 7.88
N PHE A 322 -19.65 -7.14 8.25
CA PHE A 322 -20.96 -7.69 7.94
C PHE A 322 -21.23 -7.64 6.43
N LEU A 323 -20.99 -6.49 5.80
CA LEU A 323 -21.07 -6.31 4.34
C LEU A 323 -20.11 -7.26 3.61
N ASN A 324 -18.88 -7.41 4.12
CA ASN A 324 -17.88 -8.32 3.57
C ASN A 324 -18.29 -9.80 3.69
N ARG A 325 -18.83 -10.22 4.85
CA ARG A 325 -19.35 -11.59 5.04
C ARG A 325 -20.53 -11.92 4.12
N SER A 326 -21.39 -10.95 3.81
CA SER A 326 -22.48 -11.16 2.86
C SER A 326 -22.03 -11.24 1.40
N MET A 327 -20.91 -10.59 1.04
CA MET A 327 -20.41 -10.56 -0.35
C MET A 327 -19.39 -11.66 -0.66
N VAL A 328 -18.62 -12.15 0.31
CA VAL A 328 -17.53 -13.13 0.10
C VAL A 328 -17.94 -14.57 0.45
N LEU A 329 -19.01 -14.79 1.21
CA LEU A 329 -19.40 -16.15 1.64
C LEU A 329 -20.50 -16.76 0.78
N ARG A 330 -20.13 -17.36 -0.35
CA ARG A 330 -20.83 -18.56 -0.81
C ARG A 330 -20.15 -19.78 -0.20
N LYS A 331 -20.87 -20.46 0.70
CA LYS A 331 -20.50 -21.78 1.24
C LYS A 331 -20.12 -22.71 0.09
N LYS A 332 -19.02 -23.46 0.26
CA LYS A 332 -18.58 -24.57 -0.59
C LYS A 332 -19.79 -25.33 -1.16
N PRO A 333 -19.87 -25.60 -2.48
CA PRO A 333 -20.55 -26.81 -2.90
C PRO A 333 -19.76 -28.00 -2.36
N GLU A 334 -20.44 -28.83 -1.57
CA GLU A 334 -19.92 -30.13 -1.17
C GLU A 334 -19.66 -30.97 -2.42
N ASN A 335 -18.52 -31.66 -2.43
CA ASN A 335 -18.09 -32.67 -3.41
C ASN A 335 -17.87 -32.21 -4.85
N HIS A 336 -16.61 -31.95 -5.23
CA HIS A 336 -16.08 -32.54 -6.45
C HIS A 336 -14.61 -32.96 -6.28
N ARG A 337 -14.35 -34.20 -6.70
CA ARG A 337 -13.10 -34.95 -6.58
C ARG A 337 -11.97 -34.30 -7.39
N SER A 338 -10.77 -34.47 -6.85
CA SER A 338 -9.45 -34.26 -7.45
C SER A 338 -9.36 -34.43 -8.97
N LEU A 339 -8.88 -33.39 -9.64
CA LEU A 339 -8.25 -33.47 -10.97
C LEU A 339 -6.89 -32.77 -10.89
N GLU A 340 -5.99 -33.32 -10.08
CA GLU A 340 -4.55 -33.10 -10.20
C GLU A 340 -3.96 -34.33 -10.90
N SER A 341 -3.67 -34.22 -12.20
CA SER A 341 -2.57 -34.90 -12.87
C SER A 341 -2.64 -34.60 -14.38
N ARG A 342 -1.49 -34.26 -14.97
CA ARG A 342 -1.17 -34.09 -16.40
C ARG A 342 -1.09 -32.65 -16.89
N TRP A 343 0.02 -31.99 -16.57
CA TRP A 343 0.73 -31.07 -17.47
C TRP A 343 2.21 -31.03 -17.08
N TYR A 344 2.90 -32.16 -17.18
CA TYR A 344 4.36 -32.28 -17.33
C TYR A 344 4.64 -33.69 -17.85
N ASP A 345 4.62 -33.82 -19.17
CA ASP A 345 5.37 -34.83 -19.96
C ASP A 345 5.87 -34.11 -21.21
#